data_AF-A0A0C5GFP5-F1
#
_entry.id   AF-A0A0C5GFP5-F1
#
_cell.length_a   1.000
_cell.length_b   1.000
_cell.length_c   1.000
_cell.angle_alpha   90.00
_cell.angle_beta   90.00
_cell.angle_gamma   90.00
#
_symmetry.space_group_name_H-M   'P 1'
#
loop_
_entity.id
_entity.type
_entity.pdbx_description
1 polymer ?
#
loop_
_entity_poly.entity_id
_entity_poly.type
_entity_poly.pdbx_seq_one_letter_code
_entity_poly.pdbx_strand_id
1 'polypeptide(L)'
;PVKWMAPESIFNCVYTFESDVWSYGIFLWELFSLGSSPYPGMPVDSKFYKMIKEGFRMLSPEHAPAEMYDIMKTCWDADPLKRPTFKQIVQLIEKQISESTNHIYSNLANCSPHRENPAVDHSVRINSVGSSASSTQPLLVHEDV
;
A
#
# COMPACT_ATOMS: atom_id res chain seq x y z
N PRO A 1 19.41 14.43 -2.59
CA PRO A 1 19.62 13.67 -3.85
C PRO A 1 20.33 12.31 -3.67
N VAL A 2 21.41 12.20 -2.87
CA VAL A 2 22.25 10.96 -2.80
C VAL A 2 21.47 9.67 -2.57
N LYS A 3 20.44 9.68 -1.70
CA LYS A 3 19.64 8.48 -1.40
C LYS A 3 18.84 7.92 -2.59
N TRP A 4 18.66 8.70 -3.65
CA TRP A 4 18.00 8.28 -4.89
C TRP A 4 18.98 7.82 -5.95
N MET A 5 20.27 8.14 -5.81
CA MET A 5 21.24 7.89 -6.86
C MET A 5 21.64 6.41 -6.91
N ALA A 6 21.86 5.92 -8.14
CA ALA A 6 22.41 4.59 -8.36
C ALA A 6 23.88 4.51 -7.92
N PRO A 7 24.41 3.32 -7.58
CA PRO A 7 25.79 3.15 -7.14
C PRO A 7 26.81 3.71 -8.14
N GLU A 8 26.63 3.45 -9.43
CA GLU A 8 27.50 3.97 -10.49
C GLU A 8 27.44 5.51 -10.61
N SER A 9 26.30 6.12 -10.30
CA SER A 9 26.16 7.58 -10.25
C SER A 9 26.88 8.16 -9.04
N ILE A 10 26.81 7.48 -7.89
CA ILE A 10 27.48 7.89 -6.65
C ILE A 10 29.00 7.77 -6.76
N PHE A 11 29.51 6.64 -7.28
CA PHE A 11 30.93 6.30 -7.23
C PHE A 11 31.71 6.65 -8.50
N ASN A 12 31.04 6.72 -9.65
CA ASN A 12 31.67 6.92 -10.96
C ASN A 12 31.11 8.11 -11.73
N CYS A 13 30.14 8.85 -11.17
CA CYS A 13 29.46 9.97 -11.84
C CYS A 13 28.84 9.58 -13.18
N VAL A 14 28.39 8.34 -13.32
CA VAL A 14 27.72 7.82 -14.53
C VAL A 14 26.21 7.96 -14.37
N TYR A 15 25.56 8.54 -15.38
CA TYR A 15 24.11 8.76 -15.42
C TYR A 15 23.55 8.23 -16.73
N THR A 16 22.59 7.32 -16.63
CA THR A 16 21.98 6.60 -17.75
C THR A 16 20.51 6.31 -17.45
N PHE A 17 19.78 5.75 -18.43
CA PHE A 17 18.41 5.29 -18.21
C PHE A 17 18.31 4.25 -17.08
N GLU A 18 19.32 3.39 -16.92
CA GLU A 18 19.38 2.41 -15.85
C GLU A 18 19.57 3.06 -14.46
N SER A 19 20.25 4.20 -14.39
CA SER A 19 20.35 4.99 -13.16
C SER A 19 19.04 5.70 -12.80
N ASP A 20 18.25 6.09 -13.81
CA ASP A 20 16.88 6.60 -13.61
C ASP A 20 15.95 5.49 -13.13
N VAL A 21 16.10 4.26 -13.64
CA VAL A 21 15.35 3.08 -13.16
C VAL A 21 15.62 2.81 -11.69
N TRP A 22 16.87 2.93 -11.24
CA TRP A 22 17.20 2.83 -9.81
C TRP A 22 16.44 3.89 -9.00
N SER A 23 16.50 5.14 -9.45
CA SER A 23 15.82 6.27 -8.80
C SER A 23 14.30 6.05 -8.75
N TYR A 24 13.73 5.46 -9.79
CA TYR A 24 12.33 5.07 -9.83
C TYR A 24 11.99 3.98 -8.81
N GLY A 25 12.87 3.00 -8.59
CA GLY A 25 12.72 2.02 -7.51
C GLY A 25 12.66 2.68 -6.13
N ILE A 26 13.51 3.70 -5.89
CA ILE A 26 13.48 4.49 -4.65
C ILE A 26 12.15 5.27 -4.54
N PHE A 27 11.69 5.89 -5.63
CA PHE A 27 10.39 6.56 -5.69
C PHE A 27 9.22 5.61 -5.36
N LEU A 28 9.21 4.39 -5.92
CA LEU A 28 8.20 3.39 -5.59
C LEU A 28 8.21 3.09 -4.08
N TRP A 29 9.39 2.96 -3.47
CA TRP A 29 9.50 2.76 -2.04
C TRP A 29 8.89 3.93 -1.24
N GLU A 30 9.14 5.17 -1.66
CA GLU A 30 8.52 6.37 -1.06
C GLU A 30 7.00 6.37 -1.21
N LEU A 31 6.50 6.03 -2.40
CA LEU A 31 5.08 5.98 -2.69
C LEU A 31 4.35 5.03 -1.74
N PHE A 32 4.86 3.80 -1.58
CA PHE A 32 4.23 2.79 -0.71
C PHE A 32 4.57 2.94 0.78
N SER A 33 5.54 3.79 1.13
CA SER A 33 5.77 4.23 2.51
C SER A 33 5.07 5.55 2.83
N LEU A 34 4.15 5.99 1.97
CA LEU A 34 3.34 7.19 2.12
C LEU A 34 4.17 8.47 2.32
N GLY A 35 5.28 8.58 1.57
CA GLY A 35 6.16 9.75 1.57
C GLY A 35 7.25 9.72 2.65
N SER A 36 7.54 8.55 3.22
CA SER A 36 8.67 8.42 4.16
C SER A 36 10.00 8.69 3.46
N SER A 37 10.97 9.25 4.19
CA SER A 37 12.31 9.47 3.65
C SER A 37 13.01 8.13 3.38
N PRO A 38 13.59 7.90 2.18
CA PRO A 38 14.36 6.70 1.89
C PRO A 38 15.46 6.45 2.92
N TYR A 39 15.74 5.19 3.20
CA TYR A 39 16.73 4.77 4.21
C TYR A 39 16.50 5.50 5.55
N PRO A 40 15.36 5.26 6.22
CA PRO A 40 14.98 5.98 7.42
C PRO A 40 16.01 5.78 8.54
N GLY A 41 16.34 6.85 9.26
CA GLY A 41 17.34 6.84 10.33
C GLY A 41 18.80 6.70 9.87
N MET A 42 19.07 6.60 8.56
CA MET A 42 20.43 6.50 8.04
C MET A 42 20.91 7.85 7.46
N PRO A 43 21.89 8.52 8.10
CA PRO A 43 22.51 9.71 7.53
C PRO A 43 23.38 9.36 6.33
N VAL A 44 23.60 10.32 5.43
CA VAL A 44 24.47 10.14 4.27
C VAL A 44 25.92 10.42 4.68
N ASP A 45 26.61 9.39 5.14
CA ASP A 45 28.00 9.42 5.61
C ASP A 45 28.83 8.27 4.99
N SER A 46 30.09 8.10 5.43
CA SER A 46 30.97 7.04 4.94
C SER A 46 30.39 5.63 5.12
N LYS A 47 29.60 5.40 6.18
CA LYS A 47 28.93 4.12 6.43
C LYS A 47 27.81 3.91 5.41
N PHE A 48 27.03 4.94 5.07
CA PHE A 48 26.02 4.87 4.02
C PHE A 48 26.61 4.39 2.69
N TYR A 49 27.69 5.04 2.24
CA TYR A 49 28.36 4.66 1.00
C TYR A 49 28.86 3.21 1.03
N LYS A 50 29.45 2.77 2.15
CA LYS A 50 29.89 1.38 2.32
C LYS A 50 28.73 0.39 2.20
N MET A 51 27.61 0.63 2.87
CA MET A 51 26.45 -0.26 2.85
C MET A 51 25.85 -0.40 1.44
N ILE A 52 25.73 0.71 0.70
CA ILE A 52 25.23 0.67 -0.67
C ILE A 52 26.15 -0.17 -1.58
N LYS A 53 27.46 -0.01 -1.43
CA LYS A 53 28.47 -0.77 -2.16
C LYS A 53 28.46 -2.27 -1.80
N GLU A 54 28.16 -2.61 -0.56
CA GLU A 54 28.03 -4.00 -0.08
C GLU A 54 26.71 -4.67 -0.48
N GLY A 55 25.81 -3.94 -1.15
CA GLY A 55 24.56 -4.51 -1.67
C GLY A 55 23.37 -4.38 -0.72
N PHE A 56 23.47 -3.56 0.34
CA PHE A 56 22.31 -3.28 1.19
C PHE A 56 21.16 -2.65 0.39
N ARG A 57 19.93 -3.10 0.63
CA ARG A 57 18.69 -2.57 0.06
C ARG A 57 17.63 -2.40 1.16
N MET A 58 16.71 -1.47 0.98
CA MET A 58 15.62 -1.26 1.93
C MET A 58 14.67 -2.46 1.99
N LEU A 59 14.09 -2.69 3.16
CA LEU A 59 12.99 -3.63 3.34
C LEU A 59 11.74 -3.13 2.60
N SER A 60 10.80 -4.04 2.35
CA SER A 60 9.50 -3.68 1.77
C SER A 60 8.81 -2.63 2.65
N PRO A 61 8.25 -1.57 2.07
CA PRO A 61 7.40 -0.65 2.81
C PRO A 61 6.08 -1.34 3.17
N GLU A 62 5.43 -0.86 4.23
CA GLU A 62 4.26 -1.50 4.85
C GLU A 62 3.09 -1.72 3.88
N HIS A 63 2.84 -0.76 2.98
CA HIS A 63 1.68 -0.78 2.08
C HIS A 63 2.00 -1.30 0.67
N ALA A 64 3.21 -1.82 0.43
CA ALA A 64 3.56 -2.37 -0.89
C ALA A 64 3.03 -3.80 -1.04
N PRO A 65 2.29 -4.10 -2.13
CA PRO A 65 2.12 -5.48 -2.59
C PRO A 65 3.47 -6.17 -2.79
N ALA A 66 3.54 -7.47 -2.57
CA ALA A 66 4.77 -8.24 -2.68
C ALA A 66 5.40 -8.11 -4.08
N GLU A 67 4.57 -8.12 -5.11
CA GLU A 67 4.94 -8.00 -6.50
C GLU A 67 5.51 -6.60 -6.82
N MET A 68 5.01 -5.55 -6.16
CA MET A 68 5.59 -4.21 -6.27
C MET A 68 6.96 -4.14 -5.60
N TYR A 69 7.15 -4.82 -4.47
CA TYR A 69 8.48 -4.92 -3.85
C TYR A 69 9.46 -5.74 -4.71
N ASP A 70 8.99 -6.75 -5.43
CA ASP A 70 9.80 -7.47 -6.41
C ASP A 70 10.28 -6.55 -7.53
N ILE A 71 9.41 -5.69 -8.07
CA ILE A 71 9.80 -4.65 -9.04
C ILE A 71 10.87 -3.74 -8.43
N MET A 72 10.68 -3.22 -7.21
CA MET A 72 11.68 -2.38 -6.54
C MET A 72 13.05 -3.06 -6.43
N LYS A 73 13.09 -4.34 -6.01
CA LYS A 73 14.35 -5.10 -5.91
C LYS A 73 15.04 -5.24 -7.26
N THR A 74 14.31 -5.47 -8.35
CA THR A 74 14.89 -5.54 -9.70
C THR A 74 15.41 -4.19 -10.19
N CYS A 75 14.75 -3.08 -9.85
CA CYS A 75 15.27 -1.73 -10.11
C CYS A 75 16.58 -1.46 -9.37
N TRP A 76 16.81 -2.10 -8.23
CA TRP A 76 18.02 -1.95 -7.42
C TRP A 76 19.08 -3.04 -7.65
N ASP A 77 19.05 -3.74 -8.79
CA ASP A 77 20.13 -4.65 -9.16
C ASP A 77 21.46 -3.89 -9.21
N ALA A 78 22.51 -4.52 -8.68
CA ALA A 78 23.85 -3.95 -8.66
C ALA A 78 24.41 -3.83 -10.09
N ASP A 79 24.03 -4.75 -10.99
CA ASP A 79 24.34 -4.69 -12.41
C ASP A 79 23.28 -3.84 -13.14
N PRO A 80 23.64 -2.65 -13.68
CA PRO A 80 22.70 -1.79 -14.38
C PRO A 80 21.97 -2.50 -15.53
N LEU A 81 22.63 -3.45 -16.21
CA LEU A 81 22.06 -4.16 -17.37
C LEU A 81 21.02 -5.21 -16.98
N LYS A 82 20.94 -5.57 -15.71
CA LYS A 82 19.90 -6.49 -15.18
C LYS A 82 18.66 -5.76 -14.71
N ARG A 83 18.72 -4.43 -14.59
CA ARG A 83 17.57 -3.62 -14.20
C ARG A 83 16.53 -3.64 -15.34
N PRO A 84 15.23 -3.65 -15.02
CA PRO A 84 14.20 -3.61 -16.04
C PRO A 84 14.18 -2.24 -16.72
N THR A 85 13.92 -2.21 -18.02
CA THR A 85 13.60 -0.97 -18.72
C THR A 85 12.26 -0.41 -18.23
N PHE A 86 12.05 0.90 -18.37
CA PHE A 86 10.74 1.49 -18.06
C PHE A 86 9.59 0.84 -18.83
N LYS A 87 9.82 0.39 -20.08
CA LYS A 87 8.80 -0.35 -20.85
C LYS A 87 8.40 -1.66 -20.15
N GLN A 88 9.37 -2.40 -19.63
CA GLN A 88 9.10 -3.64 -18.87
C GLN A 88 8.40 -3.33 -17.55
N ILE A 89 8.80 -2.27 -16.85
CA ILE A 89 8.15 -1.83 -15.60
C ILE A 89 6.67 -1.52 -15.84
N VAL A 90 6.35 -0.75 -16.90
CA VAL A 90 4.96 -0.44 -17.27
C VAL A 90 4.16 -1.72 -17.48
N GLN A 91 4.68 -2.67 -18.26
CA GLN A 91 4.02 -3.95 -18.51
C GLN A 91 3.77 -4.76 -17.23
N LEU A 92 4.75 -4.77 -16.31
CA LEU A 92 4.62 -5.47 -15.01
C LEU A 92 3.54 -4.82 -14.14
N ILE A 93 3.48 -3.49 -14.09
CA ILE A 93 2.49 -2.76 -13.29
C ILE A 93 1.09 -2.88 -13.92
N GLU A 94 0.96 -2.77 -15.24
CA GLU A 94 -0.31 -3.00 -15.95
C GLU A 94 -0.89 -4.38 -15.65
N LYS A 95 -0.02 -5.41 -15.68
CA LYS A 95 -0.40 -6.78 -15.30
C LYS A 95 -0.92 -6.83 -13.86
N GLN A 96 -0.21 -6.24 -12.90
CA GLN A 96 -0.64 -6.23 -11.50
C GLN A 96 -1.98 -5.52 -11.29
N ILE A 97 -2.23 -4.40 -11.99
CA ILE A 97 -3.51 -3.69 -11.91
C ILE A 97 -4.64 -4.58 -12.46
N SER A 98 -4.41 -5.27 -13.58
CA SER A 98 -5.38 -6.20 -14.16
C SER A 98 -5.68 -7.38 -13.24
N GLU A 99 -4.66 -7.98 -12.63
CA GLU A 99 -4.83 -9.11 -11.70
C GLU A 99 -5.57 -8.67 -10.41
N SER A 100 -5.21 -7.50 -9.87
CA SER A 100 -5.86 -6.94 -8.68
C SER A 100 -7.34 -6.63 -8.89
N THR A 101 -7.70 -6.06 -10.04
CA THR A 101 -9.11 -5.77 -10.38
C THR A 101 -9.91 -7.06 -10.52
N ASN A 102 -9.38 -8.07 -11.21
CA ASN A 102 -10.02 -9.38 -11.34
C ASN A 102 -10.29 -10.05 -9.97
N HIS A 103 -9.34 -9.96 -9.04
CA HIS A 103 -9.53 -10.47 -7.68
C HIS A 103 -10.68 -9.75 -6.95
N ILE A 104 -10.79 -8.43 -7.06
CA ILE A 104 -11.88 -7.67 -6.45
C ILE A 104 -13.24 -8.12 -7.01
N TYR A 105 -13.38 -8.19 -8.33
CA TYR A 105 -14.65 -8.60 -8.95
C TYR A 105 -15.03 -10.05 -8.63
N SER A 106 -14.06 -10.96 -8.57
CA SER A 106 -14.30 -12.37 -8.20
C SER A 106 -14.80 -12.51 -6.76
N ASN A 107 -14.21 -11.74 -5.84
CA ASN A 107 -14.63 -11.75 -4.43
C ASN A 107 -16.04 -11.15 -4.24
N LEU A 108 -16.38 -10.11 -5.00
CA LEU A 108 -17.73 -9.51 -4.98
C LEU A 108 -18.80 -10.46 -5.53
N ALA A 109 -18.49 -11.21 -6.60
CA ALA A 109 -19.42 -12.18 -7.19
C ALA A 109 -19.74 -13.35 -6.24
N ASN A 110 -18.78 -13.75 -5.40
CA ASN A 110 -18.97 -14.81 -4.40
C ASN A 110 -19.77 -14.36 -3.17
N CYS A 111 -19.99 -13.05 -2.98
CA CYS A 111 -20.91 -12.49 -1.98
C CYS A 111 -22.31 -12.24 -2.57
N SER A 112 -22.88 -13.20 -3.30
CA SER A 112 -24.33 -13.17 -3.50
C SER A 112 -25.02 -13.63 -2.21
N PRO A 113 -25.97 -12.84 -1.66
CA PRO A 113 -26.67 -13.21 -0.44
C PRO A 113 -27.38 -14.54 -0.65
N HIS A 114 -27.36 -15.37 0.39
CA HIS A 114 -28.20 -16.55 0.52
C HIS A 114 -29.61 -16.16 0.04
N ARG A 115 -30.02 -16.74 -1.09
CA ARG A 115 -31.32 -16.48 -1.70
C ARG A 115 -32.36 -17.27 -0.92
N GLU A 116 -32.70 -16.84 0.29
CA GLU A 116 -33.92 -17.29 0.95
C GLU A 116 -35.11 -16.61 0.26
N ASN A 117 -36.00 -17.42 -0.32
CA ASN A 117 -37.33 -17.02 -0.77
C ASN A 117 -38.18 -18.29 -1.00
N PRO A 118 -39.51 -18.23 -0.85
CA PRO A 118 -40.33 -17.66 0.24
C PRO A 118 -41.53 -18.59 0.60
N ALA A 119 -42.45 -18.10 1.44
CA ALA A 119 -43.75 -18.67 1.89
C ALA A 119 -43.69 -19.37 3.27
N VAL A 120 -44.55 -19.09 4.25
CA VAL A 120 -46.01 -18.86 4.18
C VAL A 120 -46.49 -17.97 5.33
N ASP A 121 -47.57 -17.24 5.03
CA ASP A 121 -48.44 -16.43 5.88
C ASP A 121 -48.90 -17.12 7.18
N HIS A 122 -48.81 -16.39 8.31
CA HIS A 122 -49.85 -16.44 9.34
C HIS A 122 -49.90 -15.11 10.09
N SER A 123 -50.83 -14.28 9.64
CA SER A 123 -51.45 -13.22 10.42
C SER A 123 -51.86 -13.69 11.83
N VAL A 124 -51.26 -13.09 12.87
CA VAL A 124 -51.92 -12.94 14.18
C VAL A 124 -51.70 -11.51 14.66
N ARG A 125 -52.76 -10.72 14.55
CA ARG A 125 -52.92 -9.41 15.16
C ARG A 125 -53.71 -9.61 16.45
N ILE A 126 -53.12 -9.32 17.61
CA ILE A 126 -53.89 -9.08 18.86
C ILE A 126 -53.28 -7.86 19.57
N ASN A 127 -54.14 -6.88 19.84
CA ASN A 127 -53.87 -5.64 20.57
C ASN A 127 -54.06 -5.80 22.10
N SER A 128 -53.40 -4.92 22.87
CA SER A 128 -53.83 -4.32 24.17
C SER A 128 -53.81 -5.22 25.41
N VAL A 129 -53.48 -4.81 26.65
CA VAL A 129 -53.63 -3.52 27.36
C VAL A 129 -52.71 -3.49 28.62
N GLY A 130 -52.20 -2.29 29.00
CA GLY A 130 -51.98 -1.73 30.36
C GLY A 130 -51.09 -2.46 31.38
N SER A 131 -50.40 -1.86 32.35
CA SER A 131 -50.17 -0.52 32.91
C SER A 131 -48.94 -0.70 33.84
N SER A 132 -48.02 0.24 34.07
CA SER A 132 -48.21 1.35 35.00
C SER A 132 -46.96 2.25 35.04
N ALA A 133 -47.21 3.48 35.50
CA ALA A 133 -46.37 4.67 35.44
C ALA A 133 -45.16 4.72 36.39
N SER A 134 -44.17 5.54 36.01
CA SER A 134 -43.38 6.43 36.89
C SER A 134 -42.45 7.26 35.99
N SER A 135 -42.91 8.40 35.46
CA SER A 135 -42.76 9.76 36.02
C SER A 135 -41.32 10.26 36.19
N THR A 136 -41.08 11.39 35.51
CA THR A 136 -40.15 12.50 35.82
C THR A 136 -38.77 12.53 35.11
N GLN A 137 -38.75 13.16 33.93
CA GLN A 137 -37.70 14.11 33.50
C GLN A 137 -38.10 15.53 34.00
N PRO A 138 -37.29 16.63 33.95
CA PRO A 138 -36.17 16.95 33.00
C PRO A 138 -35.00 17.83 33.57
N LEU A 139 -34.14 18.31 32.64
CA LEU A 139 -33.34 19.58 32.62
C LEU A 139 -31.82 19.61 32.97
N LEU A 140 -30.99 19.64 31.91
CA LEU A 140 -30.08 20.73 31.42
C LEU A 140 -29.14 21.53 32.38
N VAL A 141 -27.86 21.64 31.98
CA VAL A 141 -26.96 22.85 31.90
C VAL A 141 -25.49 22.58 32.35
N HIS A 142 -24.53 22.94 31.46
CA HIS A 142 -23.13 23.47 31.57
C HIS A 142 -22.30 23.27 32.88
N GLU A 143 -20.96 23.19 32.93
CA GLU A 143 -19.90 24.05 32.36
C GLU A 143 -18.49 23.48 32.71
N ASP A 144 -17.49 23.76 31.87
CA ASP A 144 -16.02 23.90 32.01
C ASP A 144 -15.17 23.22 33.13
N VAL A 145 -14.08 22.56 32.70
CA VAL A 145 -12.67 22.88 33.06
C VAL A 145 -11.77 22.59 31.85
#